data_AF-A0A815S8C9-F1
#
_entry.id   AF-A0A815S8C9-F1
#
_cell.length_a   1.000
_cell.length_b   1.000
_cell.length_c   1.000
_cell.angle_alpha   90.00
_cell.angle_beta   90.00
_cell.angle_gamma   90.00
#
_symmetry.space_group_name_H-M   'P 1'
#
loop_
_entity.id
_entity.type
_entity.pdbx_description
1 polymer ?
#
loop_
_entity_poly.entity_id
_entity_poly.type
_entity_poly.pdbx_seq_one_letter_code
_entity_poly.pdbx_strand_id
1 'polypeptide(L)'
;MKEDELIEFTVPMLFRSYEDCVDENLFNQHSFQLIKSKMLTIKYPIYKQWKENEITLDKFARSTASFVRGWCEPMLEEILVNTGRIQNEIPDLLNRFWNLFEEKVRQQPHVVHTFSDYTYVVLKKM
;
A
#
# COMPACT_ATOMS: atom_id res chain seq x y z
N MET A 1 -15.86 28.99 1.97
CA MET A 1 -15.21 27.73 2.32
C MET A 1 -16.27 26.65 2.29
N LYS A 2 -16.20 25.69 1.37
CA LYS A 2 -17.01 24.46 1.50
C LYS A 2 -16.40 23.67 2.65
N GLU A 3 -17.24 23.18 3.56
CA GLU A 3 -16.82 22.31 4.67
C GLU A 3 -16.02 21.12 4.12
N ASP A 4 -15.01 20.68 4.87
CA ASP A 4 -14.25 19.48 4.54
C ASP A 4 -15.20 18.28 4.63
N GLU A 5 -15.48 17.67 3.49
CA GLU A 5 -16.35 16.51 3.42
C GLU A 5 -15.58 15.24 3.81
N LEU A 6 -16.09 14.53 4.80
CA LEU A 6 -15.54 13.29 5.30
C LEU A 6 -16.32 12.11 4.72
N ILE A 7 -15.59 11.17 4.12
CA ILE A 7 -16.15 9.92 3.63
C ILE A 7 -15.68 8.80 4.53
N GLU A 8 -16.61 8.09 5.16
CA GLU A 8 -16.31 6.88 5.92
C GLU A 8 -16.18 5.69 4.97
N PHE A 9 -15.04 5.02 5.02
CA PHE A 9 -14.80 3.79 4.26
C PHE A 9 -13.84 2.89 5.01
N THR A 10 -13.88 1.59 4.69
CA THR A 10 -12.91 0.62 5.17
C THR A 10 -12.13 0.10 3.99
N VAL A 11 -10.81 0.09 4.11
CA VAL A 11 -9.93 -0.58 3.15
C VAL A 11 -9.87 -2.05 3.53
N PRO A 12 -10.32 -3.00 2.69
CA PRO A 12 -10.41 -4.43 3.03
C PRO A 12 -9.04 -5.11 2.92
N MET A 13 -8.08 -4.66 3.72
CA MET A 13 -6.72 -5.18 3.75
C MET A 13 -6.44 -5.86 5.08
N LEU A 14 -5.95 -7.09 5.00
CA LEU A 14 -5.48 -7.85 6.15
C LEU A 14 -3.97 -8.05 6.03
N PHE A 15 -3.24 -7.38 6.92
CA PHE A 15 -1.82 -7.66 7.12
C PHE A 15 -1.70 -8.81 8.11
N ARG A 16 -1.14 -9.94 7.65
CA ARG A 16 -0.95 -11.14 8.46
C ARG A 16 0.48 -11.17 9.00
N SER A 17 0.63 -11.59 10.25
CA SER A 17 1.96 -11.85 10.82
C SER A 17 2.62 -13.05 10.13
N TYR A 18 3.90 -13.28 10.43
CA TYR A 18 4.59 -14.48 9.95
C TYR A 18 3.92 -15.74 10.52
N GLU A 19 3.57 -15.70 11.80
CA GLU A 19 2.92 -16.76 12.55
C GLU A 19 1.53 -17.08 11.97
N ASP A 20 0.78 -16.06 11.55
CA ASP A 20 -0.51 -16.25 10.87
C ASP A 20 -0.33 -16.94 9.50
N CYS A 21 0.80 -16.70 8.83
CA CYS A 21 1.07 -17.25 7.50
C CYS A 21 1.66 -18.66 7.52
N VAL A 22 2.25 -19.10 8.64
CA VAL A 22 2.91 -20.41 8.78
C VAL A 22 2.13 -21.27 9.76
N ASP A 23 1.12 -21.96 9.24
CA ASP A 23 0.24 -22.85 10.01
C ASP A 23 0.41 -24.30 9.54
N GLU A 24 1.30 -25.03 10.21
CA GLU A 24 1.56 -26.45 9.90
C GLU A 24 0.32 -27.33 10.09
N ASN A 25 -0.57 -26.99 11.04
CA ASN A 25 -1.78 -27.76 11.24
C ASN A 25 -2.72 -27.62 10.04
N LEU A 26 -2.91 -26.38 9.56
CA LEU A 26 -3.69 -26.10 8.35
C LEU A 26 -3.06 -26.79 7.13
N PHE A 27 -1.74 -26.74 6.98
CA PHE A 27 -1.06 -27.39 5.85
C PHE A 27 -1.25 -28.91 5.89
N ASN A 28 -1.06 -29.53 7.06
CA ASN A 28 -1.23 -30.98 7.26
C ASN A 28 -2.67 -31.43 6.98
N GLN A 29 -3.68 -30.64 7.39
CA GLN A 29 -5.09 -30.91 7.08
C GLN A 29 -5.39 -30.97 5.58
N HIS A 30 -4.58 -30.29 4.77
CA HIS A 30 -4.71 -30.23 3.31
C HIS A 30 -3.63 -31.05 2.57
N SER A 31 -2.98 -32.01 3.25
CA SER A 31 -1.92 -32.86 2.68
C SER A 31 -0.74 -32.07 2.11
N PHE A 32 -0.38 -30.96 2.75
CA PHE A 32 0.82 -30.20 2.45
C PHE A 32 1.83 -30.33 3.59
N GLN A 33 3.07 -30.63 3.22
CA GLN A 33 4.22 -30.54 4.11
C GLN A 33 4.91 -29.19 3.94
N LEU A 34 5.14 -28.47 5.03
CA LEU A 34 6.00 -27.29 5.02
C LEU A 34 7.46 -27.70 4.77
N ILE A 35 8.06 -27.18 3.69
CA ILE A 35 9.47 -27.42 3.35
C ILE A 35 10.34 -26.26 3.82
N LYS A 36 9.86 -25.04 3.64
CA LYS A 36 10.58 -23.82 3.99
C LYS A 36 9.63 -22.67 4.19
N SER A 37 9.92 -21.84 5.18
CA SER A 37 9.30 -20.53 5.35
C SER A 37 10.35 -19.48 5.65
N LYS A 38 10.11 -18.24 5.23
CA LYS A 38 10.99 -17.11 5.49
C LYS A 38 10.24 -15.79 5.38
N MET A 39 10.47 -14.88 6.32
CA MET A 39 10.09 -13.48 6.16
C MET A 39 11.10 -12.78 5.25
N LEU A 40 10.58 -12.14 4.20
CA LEU A 40 11.37 -11.39 3.22
C LEU A 40 10.94 -9.92 3.28
N THR A 41 11.92 -9.03 3.12
CA THR A 41 11.70 -7.59 3.11
C THR A 41 12.13 -7.04 1.76
N ILE A 42 11.20 -6.47 1.00
CA ILE A 42 11.52 -5.65 -0.16
C ILE A 42 11.75 -4.24 0.32
N LYS A 43 12.96 -3.71 0.12
CA LYS A 43 13.27 -2.29 0.34
C LYS A 43 12.94 -1.52 -0.93
N TYR A 44 12.18 -0.45 -0.81
CA TYR A 44 11.93 0.46 -1.92
C TYR A 44 13.18 1.31 -2.20
N PRO A 45 13.82 1.17 -3.38
CA PRO A 45 15.08 1.84 -3.66
C PRO A 45 14.98 3.37 -3.58
N ILE A 46 13.81 3.93 -3.91
CA ILE A 46 13.57 5.37 -4.01
C ILE A 46 13.91 6.13 -2.71
N TYR A 47 13.68 5.52 -1.55
CA TYR A 47 14.02 6.15 -0.27
C TYR A 47 15.53 6.23 -0.06
N LYS A 48 16.25 5.15 -0.40
CA LYS A 48 17.71 5.11 -0.34
C LYS A 48 18.30 6.17 -1.27
N GLN A 49 17.83 6.21 -2.51
CA GLN A 49 18.25 7.19 -3.51
C GLN A 49 18.04 8.63 -3.02
N TRP A 50 16.91 8.90 -2.37
CA TRP A 50 16.67 10.22 -1.78
C TRP A 50 17.61 10.53 -0.62
N LYS A 51 17.80 9.57 0.31
CA LYS A 51 18.70 9.72 1.46
C LYS A 51 20.16 9.93 1.06
N GLU A 52 20.57 9.34 -0.05
CA GLU A 52 21.91 9.47 -0.63
C GLU A 52 22.02 10.65 -1.60
N ASN A 53 20.99 11.49 -1.70
CA ASN A 53 20.90 12.66 -2.59
C ASN A 53 21.02 12.33 -4.09
N GLU A 54 20.74 11.10 -4.50
CA GLU A 54 20.68 10.69 -5.92
C GLU A 54 19.42 11.25 -6.61
N ILE A 55 18.36 11.55 -5.84
CA ILE A 55 17.13 12.18 -6.33
C ILE A 55 16.70 13.33 -5.42
N THR A 56 15.94 14.28 -5.98
CA THR A 56 15.37 15.39 -5.21
C THR A 56 14.20 14.93 -4.33
N LEU A 57 13.88 15.73 -3.30
CA LEU A 57 12.69 15.52 -2.47
C LEU A 57 11.41 15.50 -3.31
N ASP A 58 11.31 16.36 -4.33
CA ASP A 58 10.17 16.38 -5.25
C ASP A 58 10.04 15.08 -6.04
N LYS A 59 11.16 14.54 -6.53
CA LYS A 59 11.14 13.27 -7.24
C LYS A 59 10.73 12.13 -6.31
N PHE A 60 11.24 12.12 -5.08
CA PHE A 60 10.84 11.16 -4.04
C PHE A 60 9.34 11.24 -3.74
N ALA A 61 8.81 12.44 -3.46
CA ALA A 61 7.40 12.64 -3.13
C ALA A 61 6.47 12.19 -4.27
N ARG A 62 6.76 12.60 -5.51
CA ARG A 62 6.00 12.18 -6.71
C ARG A 62 6.04 10.68 -6.93
N SER A 63 7.23 10.06 -6.80
CA SER A 63 7.38 8.62 -6.99
C SER A 63 6.63 7.84 -5.92
N THR A 64 6.68 8.28 -4.66
CA THR A 64 5.90 7.69 -3.57
C THR A 64 4.40 7.83 -3.81
N ALA A 65 3.92 9.04 -4.13
CA ALA A 65 2.52 9.29 -4.43
C ALA A 65 2.03 8.44 -5.61
N SER A 66 2.80 8.37 -6.69
CA SER A 66 2.48 7.55 -7.87
C SER A 66 2.42 6.05 -7.54
N PHE A 67 3.32 5.55 -6.68
CA PHE A 67 3.33 4.15 -6.27
C PHE A 67 2.08 3.80 -5.47
N VAL A 68 1.76 4.59 -4.44
CA VAL A 68 0.58 4.36 -3.59
C VAL A 68 -0.70 4.55 -4.41
N ARG A 69 -0.75 5.58 -5.26
CA ARG A 69 -1.84 5.83 -6.20
C ARG A 69 -2.14 4.63 -7.09
N GLY A 70 -1.12 4.05 -7.69
CA GLY A 70 -1.27 2.88 -8.56
C GLY A 70 -1.90 1.67 -7.87
N TRP A 71 -1.75 1.55 -6.55
CA TRP A 71 -2.29 0.42 -5.78
C TRP A 71 -3.74 0.64 -5.31
N CYS A 72 -4.10 1.84 -4.87
CA CYS A 72 -5.40 2.06 -4.22
C CYS A 72 -6.36 3.03 -4.92
N GLU A 73 -5.94 3.74 -5.97
CA GLU A 73 -6.83 4.65 -6.72
C GLU A 73 -8.11 3.96 -7.23
N PRO A 74 -8.07 2.77 -7.86
CA PRO A 74 -9.29 2.12 -8.33
C PRO A 74 -10.29 1.84 -7.20
N MET A 75 -9.80 1.50 -6.01
CA MET A 75 -10.66 1.29 -4.84
C MET A 75 -11.25 2.61 -4.34
N LEU A 76 -10.48 3.70 -4.33
CA LEU A 76 -10.98 5.02 -3.96
C LEU A 76 -12.03 5.52 -4.97
N GLU A 77 -11.83 5.26 -6.26
CA GLU A 77 -12.82 5.54 -7.30
C GLU A 77 -14.12 4.80 -7.04
N GLU A 78 -14.07 3.49 -6.78
CA GLU A 78 -15.25 2.69 -6.42
C GLU A 78 -15.96 3.20 -5.16
N ILE A 79 -15.21 3.61 -4.12
CA ILE A 79 -15.80 4.22 -2.93
C ILE A 79 -16.56 5.50 -3.29
N LEU A 80 -15.96 6.37 -4.10
CA LEU A 80 -16.58 7.63 -4.51
C LEU A 80 -17.85 7.40 -5.33
N VAL A 81 -17.83 6.45 -6.28
CA VAL A 81 -19.03 6.04 -7.03
C VAL A 81 -20.12 5.56 -6.08
N ASN A 82 -19.79 4.67 -5.14
CA ASN A 82 -20.75 4.08 -4.20
C ASN A 82 -21.31 5.07 -3.17
N THR A 83 -20.63 6.21 -2.94
CA THR A 83 -21.15 7.31 -2.11
C THR A 83 -22.11 8.24 -2.86
N GLY A 84 -22.41 7.97 -4.13
CA GLY A 84 -23.36 8.73 -4.93
C GLY A 84 -22.76 9.96 -5.63
N ARG A 85 -21.42 10.00 -5.79
CA ARG A 85 -20.75 11.09 -6.51
C ARG A 85 -21.03 11.06 -8.00
N ILE A 86 -21.06 12.25 -8.60
CA ILE A 86 -21.17 12.40 -10.05
C ILE A 86 -19.85 11.95 -10.67
N GLN A 87 -19.92 11.03 -11.64
CA GLN A 87 -18.75 10.40 -12.25
C GLN A 87 -17.73 11.41 -12.81
N ASN A 88 -18.19 12.55 -13.31
CA ASN A 88 -17.33 13.61 -13.86
C ASN A 88 -16.53 14.37 -12.79
N GLU A 89 -16.94 14.33 -11.51
CA GLU A 89 -16.24 15.03 -10.40
C GLU A 89 -15.14 14.16 -9.77
N ILE A 90 -15.21 12.84 -9.94
CA ILE A 90 -14.32 11.87 -9.31
C ILE A 90 -12.84 12.09 -9.69
N PRO A 91 -12.47 12.28 -10.98
CA PRO A 91 -11.08 12.53 -11.36
C PRO A 91 -10.47 13.75 -10.66
N ASP A 92 -11.24 14.83 -10.51
CA ASP A 92 -10.78 16.05 -9.86
C ASP A 92 -10.59 15.86 -8.35
N LEU A 93 -11.51 15.13 -7.70
CA LEU A 93 -11.40 14.79 -6.28
C LEU A 93 -10.18 13.90 -6.00
N LEU A 94 -9.96 12.87 -6.81
CA LEU A 94 -8.81 11.99 -6.70
C LEU A 94 -7.50 12.76 -6.94
N ASN A 95 -7.44 13.62 -7.95
CA ASN A 95 -6.26 14.45 -8.20
C ASN A 95 -5.96 15.39 -7.02
N ARG A 96 -6.98 16.00 -6.41
CA ARG A 96 -6.81 16.81 -5.19
C ARG A 96 -6.30 15.98 -4.02
N PHE A 97 -6.86 14.78 -3.82
CA PHE A 97 -6.41 13.84 -2.78
C PHE A 97 -4.92 13.51 -2.95
N TRP A 98 -4.50 13.16 -4.17
CA TRP A 98 -3.10 12.79 -4.43
C TRP A 98 -2.13 13.96 -4.34
N ASN A 99 -2.54 15.17 -4.73
CA ASN A 99 -1.74 16.37 -4.52
C ASN A 99 -1.52 16.64 -3.02
N LEU A 100 -2.56 16.45 -2.20
CA LEU A 100 -2.46 16.56 -0.74
C LEU A 100 -1.56 15.47 -0.15
N PHE A 101 -1.66 14.24 -0.64
CA PHE A 101 -0.80 13.14 -0.22
C PHE A 101 0.67 13.42 -0.55
N GLU A 102 0.98 13.82 -1.79
CA GLU A 102 2.32 14.18 -2.22
C GLU A 102 2.92 15.30 -1.36
N GLU A 103 2.12 16.32 -1.04
CA GLU A 103 2.54 17.41 -0.15
C GLU A 103 2.83 16.93 1.27
N LYS A 104 2.00 16.03 1.82
CA LYS A 104 2.29 15.41 3.13
C LYS A 104 3.59 14.62 3.10
N VAL A 105 3.90 13.92 2.01
CA VAL A 105 5.18 13.22 1.85
C VAL A 105 6.36 14.20 1.85
N ARG A 106 6.23 15.37 1.21
CA ARG A 106 7.29 16.41 1.27
C ARG A 106 7.53 16.92 2.68
N GLN A 107 6.45 17.14 3.43
CA GLN A 107 6.52 17.68 4.78
C GLN A 107 7.05 16.66 5.79
N GLN A 108 6.74 15.38 5.60
CA GLN A 108 7.09 14.29 6.52
C GLN A 108 7.65 13.06 5.79
N PRO A 109 8.79 13.18 5.08
CA PRO A 109 9.30 12.12 4.21
C PRO A 109 9.80 10.88 4.96
N HIS A 110 9.99 10.95 6.29
CA HIS A 110 10.44 9.84 7.13
C HIS A 110 9.31 8.92 7.61
N VAL A 111 8.05 9.36 7.49
CA VAL A 111 6.87 8.61 7.99
C VAL A 111 6.41 7.56 6.97
N VAL A 112 6.88 7.65 5.72
CA VAL A 112 6.56 6.68 4.69
C VAL A 112 7.32 5.38 4.97
N HIS A 113 6.60 4.27 5.16
CA HIS A 113 7.22 2.95 5.24
C HIS A 113 7.95 2.64 3.92
N THR A 114 9.24 2.35 4.03
CA THR A 114 10.16 2.21 2.89
C THR A 114 10.43 0.77 2.52
N PHE A 115 9.66 -0.14 3.11
CA PHE A 115 9.77 -1.56 2.86
C PHE A 115 8.40 -2.24 2.97
N SER A 116 8.28 -3.36 2.26
CA SER A 116 7.18 -4.30 2.41
C SER A 116 7.72 -5.64 2.87
N ASP A 117 7.15 -6.17 3.94
CA ASP A 117 7.44 -7.51 4.43
C ASP A 117 6.43 -8.51 3.86
N TYR A 118 6.89 -9.68 3.50
CA TYR A 118 6.04 -10.77 3.02
C TYR A 118 6.59 -12.12 3.49
N THR A 119 5.66 -13.02 3.84
CA THR A 119 5.99 -14.39 4.23
C THR A 119 6.05 -15.26 2.98
N TYR A 120 7.25 -15.77 2.69
CA TYR A 120 7.46 -16.77 1.66
C TYR A 120 7.32 -18.17 2.27
N VAL A 121 6.47 -19.00 1.66
CA VAL A 121 6.22 -20.38 2.09
C VAL A 121 6.39 -21.33 0.92
N VAL A 122 7.14 -22.41 1.13
CA VAL A 122 7.30 -23.53 0.19
C VAL A 122 6.64 -24.75 0.80
N LEU A 123 5.60 -25.22 0.13
CA LEU A 123 4.86 -26.41 0.50
C LEU A 123 5.12 -27.52 -0.52
N LYS A 124 5.20 -28.76 -0.04
CA LYS A 124 5.21 -29.96 -0.89
C LYS A 124 3.90 -30.71 -0.67
N LYS A 125 3.20 -31.00 -1.76
CA LYS A 125 2.01 -31.87 -1.70
C LYS A 125 2.44 -33.31 -1.42
N MET A 126 1.79 -33.95 -0.45
CA MET A 126 1.97 -35.35 -0.09
C MET A 126 1.01 -36.25 -0.85
#